data_AF-A0A1Q8CK25-F1
#
_entry.id   AF-A0A1Q8CK25-F1
#
_cell.length_a   1.000
_cell.length_b   1.000
_cell.length_c   1.000
_cell.angle_alpha   90.00
_cell.angle_beta   90.00
_cell.angle_gamma   90.00
#
_symmetry.space_group_name_H-M   'P 1'
#
loop_
_entity.id
_entity.type
_entity.pdbx_description
1 polymer ?
#
loop_
_entity_poly.entity_id
_entity_poly.type
_entity_poly.pdbx_seq_one_letter_code
_entity_poly.pdbx_strand_id
1 'polypeptide(L)'
;MADFDDPVKVSPMPNRPRGNDDIEKLLVHPPFWLIYALEWPQAASEAPMAEAAFAVAPHSVPSVGIPQHVEDVVGFTRLYNKEHPAHRAVWFTDVTRWLDTKDQSWASLGVDWERALLEIPELPILGLYLTISRRAYSHLGSAAKRHTIFYSDGSREDLGEEERDAVHDALERTLNRDWPSYVREMLTSGRLTIG
;
A
#
# COMPACT_ATOMS: atom_id res chain seq x y z
N MET A 1 54.71 -9.13 -16.77
CA MET A 1 54.53 -7.98 -15.86
C MET A 1 53.48 -7.07 -16.50
N ALA A 2 52.55 -6.53 -15.69
CA ALA A 2 51.13 -6.17 -15.98
C ALA A 2 50.23 -7.41 -15.77
N ASP A 3 49.73 -7.74 -14.58
CA ASP A 3 49.26 -6.99 -13.39
C ASP A 3 47.75 -6.66 -13.46
N PHE A 4 46.99 -7.51 -12.76
CA PHE A 4 45.76 -7.31 -11.97
C PHE A 4 44.51 -6.69 -12.64
N ASP A 5 43.45 -7.49 -12.81
CA ASP A 5 42.41 -7.79 -11.80
C ASP A 5 41.45 -6.61 -11.67
N ASP A 6 40.42 -6.64 -12.53
CA ASP A 6 39.37 -5.63 -12.61
C ASP A 6 38.44 -5.81 -11.40
N PRO A 7 38.36 -4.86 -10.45
CA PRO A 7 37.59 -5.07 -9.25
C PRO A 7 36.11 -5.00 -9.59
N VAL A 8 35.45 -6.16 -9.49
CA VAL A 8 34.00 -6.32 -9.43
C VAL A 8 33.42 -5.23 -8.53
N LYS A 9 32.69 -4.29 -9.13
CA LYS A 9 31.96 -3.24 -8.42
C LYS A 9 30.73 -3.86 -7.76
N VAL A 10 30.93 -4.42 -6.57
CA VAL A 10 29.86 -4.90 -5.71
C VAL A 10 29.02 -3.68 -5.31
N SER A 11 27.83 -3.55 -5.91
CA SER A 11 26.84 -2.59 -5.42
C SER A 11 26.47 -2.97 -3.99
N PRO A 12 26.45 -2.04 -3.03
CA PRO A 12 26.08 -2.37 -1.67
C PRO A 12 24.65 -2.90 -1.65
N MET A 13 24.51 -4.12 -1.14
CA MET A 13 23.22 -4.69 -0.72
C MET A 13 22.46 -3.64 0.10
N PRO A 14 21.12 -3.53 -0.03
CA PRO A 14 20.34 -2.76 0.92
C PRO A 14 20.62 -3.30 2.33
N ASN A 15 21.13 -2.43 3.20
CA ASN A 15 21.51 -2.74 4.58
C ASN A 15 20.37 -3.53 5.25
N ARG A 16 20.68 -4.74 5.72
CA ARG A 16 19.85 -5.34 6.79
C ARG A 16 19.88 -4.39 7.99
N PRO A 17 18.75 -4.15 8.67
CA PRO A 17 18.72 -3.34 9.89
C PRO A 17 19.72 -3.89 10.91
N ARG A 18 20.54 -3.02 11.51
CA ARG A 18 21.70 -3.36 12.36
C ARG A 18 21.34 -3.52 13.85
N GLY A 19 20.06 -3.48 14.21
CA GLY A 19 19.56 -3.72 15.57
C GLY A 19 18.07 -3.47 15.70
N ASN A 20 17.49 -3.69 16.88
CA ASN A 20 16.06 -3.48 17.16
C ASN A 20 15.62 -2.02 16.88
N ASP A 21 16.52 -1.04 17.10
CA ASP A 21 16.25 0.37 16.83
C ASP A 21 16.05 0.66 15.33
N ASP A 22 16.75 -0.04 14.45
CA ASP A 22 16.59 0.10 13.00
C ASP A 22 15.28 -0.53 12.52
N ILE A 23 14.86 -1.64 13.14
CA ILE A 23 13.57 -2.29 12.87
C ILE A 23 12.44 -1.38 13.37
N GLU A 24 12.53 -0.85 14.59
CA GLU A 24 11.56 0.11 15.11
C GLU A 24 11.44 1.31 14.18
N LYS A 25 12.55 1.91 13.77
CA LYS A 25 12.56 3.04 12.84
C LYS A 25 11.88 2.72 11.52
N LEU A 26 12.10 1.52 10.98
CA LEU A 26 11.48 1.05 9.75
C LEU A 26 9.97 0.81 9.91
N LEU A 27 9.53 0.34 11.07
CA LEU A 27 8.10 0.14 11.36
C LEU A 27 7.39 1.47 11.59
N VAL A 28 8.02 2.42 12.30
CA VAL A 28 7.49 3.75 12.60
C VAL A 28 7.49 4.65 11.35
N HIS A 29 8.49 4.50 10.48
CA HIS A 29 8.63 5.25 9.24
C HIS A 29 8.87 4.30 8.06
N PRO A 30 7.84 3.54 7.64
CA PRO A 30 8.00 2.64 6.51
C PRO A 30 8.30 3.44 5.24
N PRO A 31 9.08 2.88 4.30
CA PRO A 31 9.37 3.56 3.05
C PRO A 31 8.09 3.84 2.26
N PHE A 32 7.10 2.95 2.36
CA PHE A 32 5.79 3.12 1.76
C PHE A 32 4.72 2.28 2.47
N TRP A 33 3.46 2.59 2.18
CA TRP A 33 2.26 1.84 2.55
C TRP A 33 1.59 1.30 1.29
N LEU A 34 1.06 0.09 1.36
CA LEU A 34 0.05 -0.39 0.42
C LEU A 34 -1.32 0.05 0.93
N ILE A 35 -2.11 0.70 0.08
CA ILE A 35 -3.45 1.18 0.39
C ILE A 35 -4.45 0.60 -0.61
N TYR A 36 -5.59 0.13 -0.14
CA TYR A 36 -6.68 -0.34 -0.99
C TYR A 36 -8.04 -0.07 -0.37
N ALA A 37 -9.05 0.02 -1.24
CA ALA A 37 -10.42 0.20 -0.82
C ALA A 37 -10.99 -1.11 -0.27
N LEU A 38 -11.76 -1.01 0.80
CA LEU A 38 -12.56 -2.10 1.36
C LEU A 38 -13.98 -2.07 0.75
N GLU A 39 -14.85 -3.00 1.12
CA GLU A 39 -16.27 -2.83 0.81
C GLU A 39 -16.82 -1.60 1.56
N TRP A 40 -17.59 -0.74 0.89
CA TRP A 40 -18.23 0.38 1.57
C TRP A 40 -19.24 -0.14 2.61
N PRO A 41 -19.14 0.22 3.90
CA PRO A 41 -19.97 -0.40 4.93
C PRO A 41 -21.48 -0.16 4.69
N GLN A 42 -22.27 -1.23 4.67
CA GLN A 42 -23.72 -1.15 4.45
C GLN A 42 -24.43 -0.34 5.54
N ALA A 43 -23.99 -0.44 6.80
CA ALA A 43 -24.54 0.35 7.92
C ALA A 43 -24.32 1.87 7.75
N ALA A 44 -23.38 2.26 6.88
CA ALA A 44 -23.04 3.63 6.54
C ALA A 44 -23.31 3.91 5.04
N SER A 45 -24.31 3.23 4.45
CA SER A 45 -24.58 3.28 3.00
C SER A 45 -24.88 4.67 2.45
N GLU A 46 -25.29 5.61 3.31
CA GLU A 46 -25.54 7.03 2.96
C GLU A 46 -24.54 7.99 3.62
N ALA A 47 -23.61 7.50 4.45
CA ALA A 47 -22.65 8.37 5.13
C ALA A 47 -21.71 9.03 4.11
N PRO A 48 -21.28 10.29 4.33
CA PRO A 48 -20.32 10.96 3.45
C PRO A 48 -18.89 10.40 3.61
N MET A 49 -18.60 9.79 4.77
CA MET A 49 -17.34 9.15 5.10
C MET A 49 -17.58 7.84 5.81
N ALA A 50 -16.71 6.87 5.59
CA ALA A 50 -16.75 5.57 6.26
C ALA A 50 -15.35 4.97 6.37
N GLU A 51 -15.17 4.05 7.31
CA GLU A 51 -14.00 3.17 7.38
C GLU A 51 -14.04 2.21 6.18
N ALA A 52 -13.46 2.64 5.06
CA ALA A 52 -13.62 2.01 3.75
C ALA A 52 -12.30 1.85 3.00
N ALA A 53 -11.18 1.96 3.71
CA ALA A 53 -9.85 1.71 3.18
C ALA A 53 -8.96 1.08 4.24
N PHE A 54 -7.97 0.33 3.79
CA PHE A 54 -6.96 -0.28 4.63
C PHE A 54 -5.57 0.12 4.14
N ALA A 55 -4.71 0.52 5.06
CA ALA A 55 -3.31 0.80 4.80
C ALA A 55 -2.43 -0.18 5.58
N VAL A 56 -1.51 -0.83 4.91
CA VAL A 56 -0.56 -1.79 5.50
C VAL A 56 0.85 -1.38 5.16
N ALA A 57 1.78 -1.53 6.12
CA ALA A 57 3.20 -1.39 5.83
C ALA A 57 3.74 -2.71 5.29
N PRO A 58 4.13 -2.82 4.00
CA PRO A 58 4.49 -4.12 3.43
C PRO A 58 5.75 -4.72 4.05
N HIS A 59 6.54 -3.93 4.77
CA HIS A 59 7.71 -4.40 5.50
C HIS A 59 7.38 -5.13 6.80
N SER A 60 6.19 -4.95 7.38
CA SER A 60 5.74 -5.75 8.52
C SER A 60 5.16 -7.10 8.12
N VAL A 61 4.98 -7.35 6.81
CA VAL A 61 4.44 -8.62 6.32
C VAL A 61 5.55 -9.68 6.35
N PRO A 62 5.36 -10.80 7.07
CA PRO A 62 6.32 -11.90 7.11
C PRO A 62 6.59 -12.44 5.71
N SER A 63 7.85 -12.81 5.43
CA SER A 63 8.21 -13.47 4.18
C SER A 63 7.98 -14.99 4.18
N VAL A 64 7.49 -15.55 5.29
CA VAL A 64 7.23 -16.99 5.46
C VAL A 64 5.92 -17.19 6.22
N GLY A 65 5.22 -18.27 5.91
CA GLY A 65 3.98 -18.64 6.62
C GLY A 65 2.75 -17.79 6.27
N ILE A 66 2.81 -17.01 5.19
CA ILE A 66 1.66 -16.31 4.62
C ILE A 66 1.15 -17.03 3.36
N PRO A 67 -0.13 -16.86 3.00
CA PRO A 67 -0.67 -17.37 1.74
C PRO A 67 0.07 -16.80 0.52
N GLN A 68 0.31 -17.62 -0.50
CA GLN A 68 1.07 -17.24 -1.70
C GLN A 68 0.48 -15.99 -2.39
N HIS A 69 -0.83 -15.92 -2.53
CA HIS A 69 -1.49 -14.80 -3.20
C HIS A 69 -1.30 -13.46 -2.45
N VAL A 70 -1.16 -13.48 -1.13
CA VAL A 70 -0.78 -12.31 -0.33
C VAL A 70 0.67 -11.93 -0.59
N GLU A 71 1.57 -12.94 -0.59
CA GLU A 71 2.98 -12.72 -0.91
C GLU A 71 3.15 -12.08 -2.29
N ASP A 72 2.40 -12.55 -3.29
CA ASP A 72 2.45 -12.03 -4.65
C ASP A 72 2.02 -10.57 -4.72
N VAL A 73 0.84 -10.21 -4.16
CA VAL A 73 0.36 -8.82 -4.15
C VAL A 73 1.34 -7.89 -3.43
N VAL A 74 1.83 -8.30 -2.26
CA VAL A 74 2.84 -7.54 -1.50
C VAL A 74 4.15 -7.42 -2.30
N GLY A 75 4.57 -8.50 -2.97
CA GLY A 75 5.76 -8.56 -3.82
C GLY A 75 5.68 -7.59 -5.00
N PHE A 76 4.59 -7.59 -5.75
CA PHE A 76 4.37 -6.65 -6.85
C PHE A 76 4.28 -5.21 -6.37
N THR A 77 3.72 -4.96 -5.18
CA THR A 77 3.70 -3.63 -4.59
C THR A 77 5.12 -3.16 -4.22
N ARG A 78 5.96 -4.04 -3.67
CA ARG A 78 7.39 -3.74 -3.41
C ARG A 78 8.14 -3.45 -4.71
N LEU A 79 7.86 -4.20 -5.78
CA LEU A 79 8.46 -3.97 -7.10
C LEU A 79 8.02 -2.63 -7.70
N TYR A 80 6.74 -2.30 -7.60
CA TYR A 80 6.21 -0.99 -8.00
C TYR A 80 6.93 0.15 -7.25
N ASN A 81 7.03 0.07 -5.92
CA ASN A 81 7.68 1.11 -5.12
C ASN A 81 9.17 1.24 -5.44
N LYS A 82 9.86 0.15 -5.79
CA LYS A 82 11.26 0.21 -6.22
C LYS A 82 11.44 1.03 -7.50
N GLU A 83 10.47 0.98 -8.41
CA GLU A 83 10.46 1.80 -9.64
C GLU A 83 9.94 3.23 -9.39
N HIS A 84 9.12 3.41 -8.34
CA HIS A 84 8.49 4.69 -7.97
C HIS A 84 8.77 5.07 -6.51
N PRO A 85 10.05 5.27 -6.12
CA PRO A 85 10.43 5.44 -4.71
C PRO A 85 9.89 6.73 -4.06
N ALA A 86 9.47 7.70 -4.87
CA ALA A 86 8.83 8.92 -4.38
C ALA A 86 7.38 8.68 -3.91
N HIS A 87 6.72 7.60 -4.37
CA HIS A 87 5.33 7.31 -4.05
C HIS A 87 5.28 6.46 -2.77
N ARG A 88 5.02 7.11 -1.63
CA ARG A 88 4.95 6.41 -0.34
C ARG A 88 3.55 5.92 -0.02
N ALA A 89 2.50 6.59 -0.49
CA ALA A 89 1.15 6.03 -0.52
C ALA A 89 0.91 5.26 -1.83
N VAL A 90 1.28 3.98 -1.86
CA VAL A 90 1.09 3.11 -3.03
C VAL A 90 -0.32 2.52 -3.00
N TRP A 91 -1.15 2.82 -4.00
CA TRP A 91 -2.47 2.21 -4.07
C TRP A 91 -2.43 0.93 -4.88
N PHE A 92 -3.24 -0.06 -4.49
CA PHE A 92 -3.40 -1.30 -5.26
C PHE A 92 -3.77 -1.03 -6.74
N THR A 93 -4.59 0.00 -6.98
CA THR A 93 -4.98 0.41 -8.33
C THR A 93 -3.83 1.03 -9.14
N ASP A 94 -2.82 1.63 -8.49
CA ASP A 94 -1.63 2.10 -9.22
C ASP A 94 -0.75 0.95 -9.66
N VAL A 95 -0.60 -0.06 -8.80
CA VAL A 95 0.11 -1.29 -9.17
C VAL A 95 -0.61 -1.95 -10.34
N THR A 96 -1.96 -1.98 -10.31
CA THR A 96 -2.78 -2.47 -11.42
C THR A 96 -2.54 -1.69 -12.72
N ARG A 97 -2.55 -0.34 -12.66
CA ARG A 97 -2.22 0.51 -13.82
C ARG A 97 -0.81 0.26 -14.34
N TRP A 98 0.16 0.11 -13.45
CA TRP A 98 1.54 -0.12 -13.80
C TRP A 98 1.76 -1.49 -14.46
N LEU A 99 1.06 -2.54 -14.00
CA LEU A 99 1.07 -3.84 -14.68
C LEU A 99 0.55 -3.71 -16.12
N ASP A 100 -0.52 -2.95 -16.33
CA ASP A 100 -1.07 -2.67 -17.66
C ASP A 100 -0.04 -1.98 -18.57
N THR A 101 0.75 -1.03 -18.06
CA THR A 101 1.85 -0.41 -18.83
C THR A 101 2.96 -1.39 -19.25
N LYS A 102 2.96 -2.60 -18.68
CA LYS A 102 3.90 -3.68 -18.98
C LYS A 102 3.26 -4.83 -19.76
N ASP A 103 2.07 -4.61 -20.32
CA ASP A 103 1.27 -5.63 -21.00
C ASP A 103 0.98 -6.84 -20.08
N GLN A 104 0.85 -6.59 -18.77
CA GLN A 104 0.55 -7.61 -17.75
C GLN A 104 -0.75 -7.29 -17.02
N SER A 105 -1.33 -8.33 -16.44
CA SER A 105 -2.47 -8.26 -15.52
C SER A 105 -2.26 -9.23 -14.36
N TRP A 106 -2.97 -9.01 -13.26
CA TRP A 106 -2.96 -9.97 -12.14
C TRP A 106 -3.33 -11.39 -12.59
N ALA A 107 -4.34 -11.52 -13.47
CA ALA A 107 -4.76 -12.80 -14.02
C ALA A 107 -3.68 -13.48 -14.88
N SER A 108 -3.00 -12.74 -15.76
CA SER A 108 -1.89 -13.31 -16.55
C SER A 108 -0.70 -13.75 -15.71
N LEU A 109 -0.56 -13.17 -14.51
CA LEU A 109 0.45 -13.53 -13.52
C LEU A 109 0.01 -14.66 -12.59
N GLY A 110 -1.24 -15.14 -12.71
CA GLY A 110 -1.81 -16.16 -11.83
C GLY A 110 -2.09 -15.69 -10.40
N VAL A 111 -2.18 -14.37 -10.17
CA VAL A 111 -2.36 -13.78 -8.85
C VAL A 111 -3.84 -13.59 -8.53
N ASP A 112 -4.30 -14.28 -7.48
CA ASP A 112 -5.64 -14.09 -6.89
C ASP A 112 -5.64 -12.88 -5.95
N TRP A 113 -5.70 -11.70 -6.56
CA TRP A 113 -5.61 -10.43 -5.83
C TRP A 113 -6.84 -10.16 -4.96
N GLU A 114 -8.04 -10.59 -5.36
CA GLU A 114 -9.27 -10.39 -4.57
C GLU A 114 -9.14 -11.10 -3.24
N ARG A 115 -8.74 -12.38 -3.28
CA ARG A 115 -8.49 -13.17 -2.08
C ARG A 115 -7.37 -12.57 -1.23
N ALA A 116 -6.31 -12.05 -1.86
CA ALA A 116 -5.23 -11.37 -1.13
C ALA A 116 -5.71 -10.16 -0.35
N LEU A 117 -6.49 -9.28 -0.97
CA LEU A 117 -6.99 -8.08 -0.30
C LEU A 117 -7.98 -8.42 0.83
N LEU A 118 -8.70 -9.55 0.73
CA LEU A 118 -9.57 -10.05 1.80
C LEU A 118 -8.78 -10.66 2.97
N GLU A 119 -7.69 -11.38 2.69
CA GLU A 119 -6.91 -12.08 3.74
C GLU A 119 -5.86 -11.19 4.42
N ILE A 120 -5.37 -10.13 3.76
CA ILE A 120 -4.36 -9.20 4.33
C ILE A 120 -4.76 -8.62 5.70
N PRO A 121 -5.99 -8.11 5.92
CA PRO A 121 -6.39 -7.54 7.21
C PRO A 121 -6.44 -8.57 8.36
N GLU A 122 -6.57 -9.86 8.03
CA GLU A 122 -6.65 -10.97 9.00
C GLU A 122 -5.26 -11.46 9.46
N LEU A 123 -4.20 -11.00 8.80
CA LEU A 123 -2.83 -11.36 9.16
C LEU A 123 -2.37 -10.59 10.41
N PRO A 124 -1.47 -11.16 11.23
CA PRO A 124 -0.86 -10.48 12.37
C PRO A 124 0.22 -9.48 11.90
N ILE A 125 -0.18 -8.45 11.16
CA ILE A 125 0.68 -7.45 10.53
C ILE A 125 0.30 -6.04 10.97
N LEU A 126 1.17 -5.06 10.73
CA LEU A 126 0.83 -3.66 10.94
C LEU A 126 -0.06 -3.16 9.80
N GLY A 127 -1.33 -3.03 10.10
CA GLY A 127 -2.32 -2.38 9.26
C GLY A 127 -3.14 -1.35 10.04
N LEU A 128 -3.75 -0.42 9.32
CA LEU A 128 -4.59 0.63 9.86
C LEU A 128 -5.80 0.82 8.94
N TYR A 129 -6.99 0.80 9.53
CA TYR A 129 -8.21 1.16 8.84
C TYR A 129 -8.32 2.68 8.72
N LEU A 130 -8.76 3.14 7.55
CA LEU A 130 -8.85 4.56 7.21
C LEU A 130 -10.30 4.96 6.96
N THR A 131 -10.73 6.01 7.66
CA THR A 131 -12.00 6.67 7.37
C THR A 131 -11.81 7.63 6.19
N ILE A 132 -12.44 7.33 5.05
CA ILE A 132 -12.32 8.08 3.81
C ILE A 132 -13.67 8.55 3.29
N SER A 133 -13.68 9.61 2.49
CA SER A 133 -14.89 10.08 1.82
C SER A 133 -15.27 9.16 0.66
N ARG A 134 -16.54 9.19 0.23
CA ARG A 134 -16.99 8.48 -0.99
C ARG A 134 -16.15 8.81 -2.21
N ARG A 135 -15.74 10.07 -2.31
CA ARG A 135 -14.95 10.56 -3.41
C ARG A 135 -13.56 9.95 -3.44
N ALA A 136 -12.87 9.96 -2.29
CA ALA A 136 -11.58 9.27 -2.15
C ALA A 136 -11.73 7.76 -2.40
N TYR A 137 -12.83 7.16 -1.95
CA TYR A 137 -13.15 5.76 -2.19
C TYR A 137 -13.27 5.42 -3.68
N SER A 138 -13.96 6.24 -4.46
CA SER A 138 -14.09 6.04 -5.91
C SER A 138 -12.74 6.11 -6.63
N HIS A 139 -11.85 7.02 -6.23
CA HIS A 139 -10.49 7.03 -6.75
C HIS A 139 -9.69 5.80 -6.32
N LEU A 140 -9.77 5.41 -5.05
CA LEU A 140 -9.01 4.30 -4.49
C LEU A 140 -9.42 2.94 -5.06
N GLY A 141 -10.70 2.77 -5.40
CA GLY A 141 -11.24 1.55 -6.01
C GLY A 141 -11.13 1.49 -7.54
N SER A 142 -10.65 2.54 -8.20
CA SER A 142 -10.62 2.62 -9.67
C SER A 142 -9.22 2.76 -10.25
N ALA A 143 -8.85 1.82 -11.12
CA ALA A 143 -7.66 1.92 -11.95
C ALA A 143 -7.87 2.77 -13.23
N ALA A 144 -9.08 3.28 -13.50
CA ALA A 144 -9.35 4.07 -14.70
C ALA A 144 -8.73 5.49 -14.59
N LYS A 145 -8.06 5.96 -15.65
CA LYS A 145 -7.45 7.31 -15.71
C LYS A 145 -8.45 8.44 -15.53
N ARG A 146 -9.68 8.23 -16.02
CA ARG A 146 -10.83 9.13 -15.85
C ARG A 146 -12.07 8.28 -15.66
N HIS A 147 -12.96 8.70 -14.77
CA HIS A 147 -14.24 8.03 -14.58
C HIS A 147 -15.30 9.04 -14.13
N THR A 148 -16.55 8.76 -14.45
CA THR A 148 -17.69 9.59 -14.08
C THR A 148 -18.45 8.90 -12.95
N ILE A 149 -18.71 9.62 -11.86
CA ILE A 149 -19.65 9.20 -10.83
C ILE A 149 -21.02 9.71 -11.20
N PHE A 150 -22.03 8.84 -11.10
CA PHE A 150 -23.45 9.20 -11.19
C PHE A 150 -24.06 9.09 -9.80
N TYR A 151 -24.63 10.18 -9.32
CA TYR A 151 -25.27 10.26 -8.02
C TYR A 151 -26.78 9.96 -8.16
N SER A 152 -27.41 9.53 -7.06
CA SER A 152 -28.84 9.17 -7.03
C SER A 152 -29.78 10.36 -7.25
N ASP A 153 -29.29 11.58 -7.04
CA ASP A 153 -30.00 12.83 -7.33
C ASP A 153 -29.95 13.22 -8.83
N GLY A 154 -29.33 12.39 -9.67
CA GLY A 154 -29.18 12.62 -11.11
C GLY A 154 -28.01 13.54 -11.49
N SER A 155 -27.26 14.06 -10.51
CA SER A 155 -26.03 14.78 -10.77
C SER A 155 -24.91 13.80 -11.20
N ARG A 156 -23.90 14.35 -11.89
CA ARG A 156 -22.72 13.59 -12.30
C ARG A 156 -21.46 14.42 -12.13
N GLU A 157 -20.36 13.72 -11.95
CA GLU A 157 -19.06 14.33 -11.76
C GLU A 157 -17.96 13.54 -12.46
N ASP A 158 -17.13 14.23 -13.22
CA ASP A 158 -15.98 13.65 -13.89
C ASP A 158 -14.74 13.78 -13.00
N LEU A 159 -14.23 12.62 -12.57
CA LEU A 159 -13.03 12.53 -11.76
C LEU A 159 -11.79 12.29 -12.64
N GLY A 160 -10.74 13.08 -12.43
CA GLY A 160 -9.51 13.09 -13.21
C GLY A 160 -8.24 12.81 -12.41
N GLU A 161 -7.09 12.86 -13.08
CA GLU A 161 -5.78 12.55 -12.46
C GLU A 161 -5.33 13.60 -11.44
N GLU A 162 -5.55 14.90 -11.70
CA GLU A 162 -5.17 15.96 -10.73
C GLU A 162 -5.82 15.76 -9.37
N GLU A 163 -7.06 15.29 -9.39
CA GLU A 163 -7.78 14.98 -8.16
C GLU A 163 -7.31 13.67 -7.52
N ARG A 164 -7.04 12.65 -8.34
CA ARG A 164 -6.43 11.41 -7.85
C ARG A 164 -5.14 11.72 -7.10
N ASP A 165 -4.28 12.58 -7.65
CA ASP A 165 -3.03 13.01 -7.04
C ASP A 165 -3.27 13.77 -5.73
N ALA A 166 -4.27 14.64 -5.70
CA ALA A 166 -4.66 15.34 -4.46
C ALA A 166 -5.14 14.38 -3.35
N VAL A 167 -5.86 13.31 -3.70
CA VAL A 167 -6.26 12.26 -2.75
C VAL A 167 -5.05 11.44 -2.30
N HIS A 168 -4.12 11.11 -3.20
CA HIS A 168 -2.84 10.48 -2.85
C HIS A 168 -2.10 11.28 -1.79
N ASP A 169 -1.88 12.56 -2.05
CA ASP A 169 -1.20 13.47 -1.15
C ASP A 169 -1.90 13.58 0.22
N ALA A 170 -3.24 13.61 0.21
CA ALA A 170 -4.02 13.68 1.45
C ALA A 170 -3.88 12.40 2.30
N LEU A 171 -3.92 11.22 1.68
CA LEU A 171 -3.72 9.95 2.37
C LEU A 171 -2.28 9.79 2.85
N GLU A 172 -1.29 10.16 2.04
CA GLU A 172 0.11 10.15 2.43
C GLU A 172 0.38 11.07 3.63
N ARG A 173 -0.14 12.30 3.61
CA ARG A 173 -0.03 13.22 4.76
C ARG A 173 -0.67 12.65 6.02
N THR A 174 -1.83 12.02 5.87
CA THR A 174 -2.55 11.38 6.99
C THR A 174 -1.73 10.24 7.59
N LEU A 175 -1.21 9.34 6.76
CA LEU A 175 -0.37 8.23 7.22
C LEU A 175 0.93 8.70 7.85
N ASN A 176 1.60 9.70 7.27
CA ASN A 176 2.81 10.28 7.87
C ASN A 176 2.56 10.88 9.26
N ARG A 177 1.37 11.46 9.49
CA ARG A 177 0.98 12.04 10.78
C ARG A 177 0.62 10.97 11.80
N ASP A 178 -0.22 10.01 11.42
CA ASP A 178 -0.91 9.13 12.37
C ASP A 178 -0.20 7.78 12.59
N TRP A 179 0.48 7.28 11.57
CA TRP A 179 1.19 5.98 11.61
C TRP A 179 2.26 5.90 12.71
N PRO A 180 3.14 6.91 12.90
CA PRO A 180 4.21 6.81 13.90
C PRO A 180 3.69 6.67 15.33
N SER A 181 2.62 7.38 15.69
CA SER A 181 1.97 7.25 17.01
C SER A 181 1.31 5.89 17.17
N TYR A 182 0.60 5.43 16.14
CA TYR A 182 -0.05 4.11 16.13
C TYR A 182 0.95 2.97 16.38
N VAL A 183 2.08 2.95 15.67
CA VAL A 183 3.10 1.90 15.83
C VAL A 183 3.74 1.94 17.22
N ARG A 184 4.06 3.12 17.75
CA ARG A 184 4.62 3.24 19.10
C ARG A 184 3.63 2.78 20.17
N GLU A 185 2.34 3.03 20.00
CA GLU A 185 1.30 2.50 20.90
C GLU A 185 1.23 0.96 20.83
N MET A 186 1.31 0.37 19.64
CA MET A 186 1.32 -1.08 19.47
C MET A 186 2.55 -1.73 20.11
N LEU A 187 3.72 -1.10 20.01
CA LEU A 187 4.95 -1.55 20.67
C LEU A 187 4.85 -1.45 22.20
N THR A 188 4.42 -0.29 22.72
CA THR A 188 4.34 -0.04 24.17
C THR A 188 3.27 -0.88 24.85
N SER A 189 2.17 -1.20 24.15
CA SER A 189 1.12 -2.10 24.63
C SER A 189 1.48 -3.59 24.53
N GLY A 190 2.63 -3.95 23.92
CA GLY A 190 3.05 -5.33 23.70
C GLY A 190 2.23 -6.08 22.64
N ARG A 191 1.37 -5.38 21.89
CA ARG A 191 0.62 -5.94 20.75
C ARG A 191 1.48 -6.10 19.50
N LEU A 192 2.62 -5.42 19.46
CA LEU A 192 3.70 -5.62 18.51
C LEU A 192 4.99 -5.90 19.26
N THR A 193 5.67 -7.00 18.92
CA THR A 193 6.98 -7.35 19.48
C THR A 193 8.05 -7.30 18.40
N ILE A 194 9.15 -6.59 18.67
CA ILE A 194 10.35 -6.61 17.81
C ILE A 194 11.24 -7.73 18.34
N GLY A 195 11.36 -8.81 17.56
CA GLY A 195 12.21 -9.97 17.85
C GLY A 195 13.60 -9.86 17.25
#